data_AF-A0A6D2ITS9-F1
#
_entry.id   AF-A0A6D2ITS9-F1
#
_cell.length_a   1.000
_cell.length_b   1.000
_cell.length_c   1.000
_cell.angle_alpha   90.00
_cell.angle_beta   90.00
_cell.angle_gamma   90.00
#
_symmetry.space_group_name_H-M   'P 1'
#
loop_
_entity.id
_entity.type
_entity.pdbx_description
1 polymer ?
#
loop_
_entity_poly.entity_id
_entity_poly.type
_entity_poly.pdbx_seq_one_letter_code
_entity_poly.pdbx_strand_id
1 'polypeptide(L)'
;MKAMGEMEEGDAVFGSNAEVVKLDDKYRPRKPKYINRVHTSYEWNKYNQTHYDHENPPPKVVQGYKFNIFYPDLLDKATAPTCFIEKDGRSDETCIIRFQAGPPYEDIAFRIVNKEWDRSRKNGFQHTFDGGILHLYFNFKRNRYRR
;
A
#
# COMPACT_ATOMS: atom_id res chain seq x y z
N MET A 1 81.33 -2.61 -29.75
CA MET A 1 80.10 -2.20 -29.05
C MET A 1 78.94 -2.90 -29.77
N LYS A 2 78.40 -4.02 -29.26
CA LYS A 2 77.24 -4.15 -28.32
C LYS A 2 76.02 -3.32 -28.79
N ALA A 3 74.77 -3.80 -28.85
CA ALA A 3 74.16 -5.10 -28.58
C ALA A 3 72.69 -5.04 -29.07
N MET A 4 72.06 -6.20 -29.31
CA MET A 4 70.60 -6.39 -29.34
C MET A 4 69.92 -5.85 -28.07
N GLY A 5 68.65 -5.48 -28.18
CA GLY A 5 67.77 -5.18 -27.06
C GLY A 5 66.30 -5.30 -27.46
N GLU A 6 65.73 -6.45 -27.13
CA GLU A 6 64.33 -6.88 -27.13
C GLU A 6 63.53 -6.18 -26.02
N MET A 7 62.23 -5.88 -26.23
CA MET A 7 61.18 -5.91 -25.19
C MET A 7 59.76 -5.77 -25.78
N GLU A 8 58.89 -6.64 -25.26
CA GLU A 8 57.47 -6.92 -25.57
C GLU A 8 56.46 -5.94 -24.95
N GLU A 9 55.18 -6.33 -25.07
CA GLU A 9 53.92 -5.87 -24.47
C GLU A 9 53.23 -4.76 -25.28
N GLY A 10 52.08 -4.99 -25.88
CA GLY A 10 50.96 -5.81 -25.42
C GLY A 10 49.76 -4.89 -25.40
N ASP A 11 48.75 -5.16 -26.21
CA ASP A 11 47.38 -4.96 -25.75
C ASP A 11 46.38 -5.76 -26.59
N ALA A 12 45.62 -6.53 -25.85
CA ALA A 12 44.82 -7.63 -26.31
C ALA A 12 43.60 -7.18 -27.13
N VAL A 13 43.30 -7.97 -28.16
CA VAL A 13 41.98 -8.02 -28.79
C VAL A 13 40.97 -8.40 -27.71
N PHE A 14 40.21 -7.43 -27.18
CA PHE A 14 39.11 -7.66 -26.25
C PHE A 14 37.93 -8.32 -26.98
N GLY A 15 38.05 -9.62 -27.21
CA GLY A 15 36.92 -10.52 -27.36
C GLY A 15 36.59 -11.12 -25.99
N SER A 16 35.56 -10.62 -25.32
CA SER A 16 34.86 -11.43 -24.32
C SER A 16 33.36 -11.14 -24.37
N ASN A 17 32.65 -12.15 -24.85
CA ASN A 17 31.23 -12.36 -24.69
C ASN A 17 30.87 -12.38 -23.19
N ALA A 18 30.73 -11.22 -22.58
CA ALA A 18 29.89 -11.09 -21.42
C ALA A 18 28.48 -10.82 -21.95
N GLU A 19 27.68 -11.86 -22.09
CA GLU A 19 26.26 -11.71 -21.87
C GLU A 19 26.12 -11.05 -20.48
N VAL A 20 26.04 -9.72 -20.48
CA VAL A 20 25.49 -8.98 -19.35
C VAL A 20 24.01 -9.35 -19.35
N VAL A 21 23.72 -10.54 -18.84
CA VAL A 21 22.37 -10.92 -18.43
C VAL A 21 22.04 -9.89 -17.36
N LYS A 22 21.33 -8.83 -17.78
CA LYS A 22 20.83 -7.73 -16.97
C LYS A 22 19.98 -8.30 -15.84
N LEU A 23 20.64 -8.72 -14.75
CA LEU A 23 20.01 -9.12 -13.49
C LEU A 23 19.31 -7.93 -12.84
N ASP A 24 19.69 -6.72 -13.25
CA ASP A 24 19.23 -5.40 -12.84
C ASP A 24 17.77 -5.07 -13.22
N ASP A 25 17.21 -5.68 -14.27
CA ASP A 25 15.83 -5.39 -14.70
C ASP A 25 14.76 -6.17 -13.92
N LYS A 26 15.13 -7.28 -13.29
CA LYS A 26 14.19 -8.18 -12.61
C LYS A 26 13.75 -7.66 -11.23
N TYR A 27 14.55 -6.80 -10.60
CA TYR A 27 14.31 -6.27 -9.25
C TYR A 27 14.22 -4.74 -9.20
N ARG A 28 13.81 -4.08 -10.30
CA ARG A 28 13.48 -2.65 -10.22
C ARG A 28 12.37 -2.45 -9.19
N PRO A 29 12.56 -1.59 -8.16
CA PRO A 29 11.50 -1.28 -7.21
C PRO A 29 10.23 -0.88 -7.94
N ARG A 30 9.10 -1.54 -7.63
CA ARG A 30 7.82 -1.28 -8.27
C ARG A 30 6.82 -0.81 -7.25
N LYS A 31 6.01 0.17 -7.64
CA LYS A 31 4.81 0.51 -6.87
C LYS A 31 3.76 -0.58 -7.09
N PRO A 32 3.24 -1.19 -6.02
CA PRO A 32 2.17 -2.18 -6.15
C PRO A 32 0.93 -1.53 -6.75
N LYS A 33 0.16 -2.33 -7.51
CA LYS A 33 -1.15 -1.88 -8.00
C LYS A 33 -2.14 -1.95 -6.84
N TYR A 34 -3.13 -1.06 -6.81
CA TYR A 34 -4.15 -1.09 -5.78
C TYR A 34 -5.52 -0.66 -6.33
N ILE A 35 -6.58 -1.17 -5.72
CA ILE A 35 -7.96 -0.75 -5.93
C ILE A 35 -8.53 -0.38 -4.56
N ASN A 36 -8.60 0.92 -4.32
CA ASN A 36 -9.13 1.47 -3.08
C ASN A 36 -10.56 1.92 -3.28
N ARG A 37 -11.45 1.52 -2.37
CA ARG A 37 -12.84 1.97 -2.34
C ARG A 37 -13.13 2.62 -0.99
N VAL A 38 -13.56 3.87 -1.04
CA VAL A 38 -14.02 4.60 0.14
C VAL A 38 -15.51 4.34 0.30
N HIS A 39 -15.90 3.75 1.43
CA HIS A 39 -17.31 3.53 1.74
C HIS A 39 -17.87 4.79 2.41
N THR A 40 -18.70 5.52 1.68
CA THR A 40 -19.40 6.70 2.17
C THR A 40 -20.87 6.40 2.31
N SER A 41 -21.52 6.91 3.36
CA SER A 41 -22.97 6.86 3.46
C SER A 41 -23.51 7.95 4.37
N TYR A 42 -24.84 8.01 4.43
CA TYR A 42 -25.58 8.96 5.26
C TYR A 42 -25.66 8.47 6.69
N GLU A 43 -25.48 9.38 7.64
CA GLU A 43 -25.67 9.10 9.06
C GLU A 43 -26.90 9.85 9.56
N TRP A 44 -28.01 9.13 9.75
CA TRP A 44 -29.25 9.69 10.29
C TRP A 44 -29.21 9.76 11.82
N ASN A 45 -28.40 10.66 12.36
CA ASN A 45 -28.44 10.97 13.79
C ASN A 45 -29.68 11.86 14.13
N LYS A 46 -30.00 12.02 15.41
CA LYS A 46 -31.19 12.79 15.84
C LYS A 46 -31.17 14.25 15.34
N TYR A 47 -29.98 14.84 15.22
CA TYR A 47 -29.80 16.19 14.69
C TYR A 47 -30.03 16.24 13.17
N ASN A 48 -29.49 15.29 12.42
CA ASN A 48 -29.64 15.22 10.98
C ASN A 48 -31.10 14.94 10.60
N GLN A 49 -31.82 14.15 11.40
CA GLN A 49 -33.25 13.90 11.22
C GLN A 49 -34.12 15.16 11.37
N THR A 50 -33.66 16.21 12.06
CA THR A 50 -34.43 17.47 12.20
C THR A 50 -34.07 18.51 11.14
N HIS A 51 -32.99 18.31 10.39
CA HIS A 51 -32.44 19.30 9.44
C HIS A 51 -32.38 18.80 8.00
N TYR A 52 -32.50 17.49 7.77
CA TYR A 52 -32.39 16.87 6.46
C TYR A 52 -33.57 15.92 6.24
N ASP A 53 -33.98 15.84 4.98
CA ASP A 53 -35.10 15.01 4.53
C ASP A 53 -34.61 14.01 3.45
N HIS A 54 -35.50 13.15 2.97
CA HIS A 54 -35.16 12.17 1.92
C HIS A 54 -34.76 12.85 0.60
N GLU A 55 -35.37 13.99 0.29
CA GLU A 55 -35.08 14.80 -0.90
C GLU A 55 -33.78 15.61 -0.73
N ASN A 56 -33.44 15.98 0.52
CA ASN A 56 -32.25 16.75 0.87
C ASN A 56 -31.46 15.99 1.95
N PRO A 57 -30.78 14.88 1.59
CA PRO A 57 -30.09 14.05 2.57
C PRO A 57 -28.88 14.78 3.17
N PRO A 58 -28.43 14.37 4.37
CA PRO A 58 -27.26 14.95 5.00
C PRO A 58 -25.99 14.71 4.15
N PRO A 59 -24.93 15.50 4.35
CA PRO A 59 -23.65 15.24 3.70
C PRO A 59 -23.15 13.82 3.99
N LYS A 60 -22.61 13.16 2.96
CA LYS A 60 -22.06 11.80 3.11
C LYS A 60 -20.84 11.83 4.00
N VAL A 61 -20.83 10.93 5.00
CA VAL A 61 -19.68 10.73 5.87
C VAL A 61 -18.95 9.45 5.48
N VAL A 62 -17.62 9.45 5.63
CA VAL A 62 -16.82 8.24 5.43
C VAL A 62 -17.12 7.26 6.57
N GLN A 63 -17.61 6.07 6.22
CA GLN A 63 -17.92 5.00 7.17
C GLN A 63 -16.91 3.87 7.16
N GLY A 64 -16.06 3.77 6.14
CA GLY A 64 -15.06 2.72 6.08
C GLY A 64 -14.22 2.78 4.83
N TYR A 65 -13.22 1.92 4.79
CA TYR A 65 -12.31 1.79 3.66
C TYR A 65 -12.18 0.32 3.26
N LYS A 66 -12.02 0.11 1.96
CA LYS A 66 -11.68 -1.19 1.39
C LYS A 66 -10.43 -1.03 0.53
N PHE A 67 -9.33 -1.56 1.02
CA PHE A 67 -8.06 -1.60 0.31
C PHE A 67 -7.88 -2.99 -0.31
N ASN A 68 -7.63 -3.01 -1.61
CA ASN A 68 -7.16 -4.19 -2.32
C ASN A 68 -5.80 -3.85 -2.91
N ILE A 69 -4.73 -4.39 -2.36
CA ILE A 69 -3.38 -4.10 -2.83
C ILE A 69 -2.81 -5.37 -3.45
N PHE A 70 -2.28 -5.25 -4.66
CA PHE A 70 -1.84 -6.36 -5.49
C PHE A 70 -0.31 -6.45 -5.47
N TYR A 71 0.17 -7.59 -5.01
CA TYR A 71 1.55 -8.02 -4.91
C TYR A 71 1.79 -9.37 -5.64
N PRO A 72 1.51 -9.46 -6.97
CA PRO A 72 1.64 -10.72 -7.72
C PRO A 72 3.08 -11.27 -7.79
N ASP A 73 4.08 -10.39 -7.79
CA ASP A 73 5.50 -10.72 -8.00
C ASP A 73 6.29 -10.75 -6.67
N LEU A 74 5.61 -10.96 -5.54
CA LEU A 74 6.29 -11.01 -4.24
C LEU A 74 7.20 -12.23 -4.18
N LEU A 75 8.47 -12.01 -3.83
CA LEU A 75 9.47 -13.08 -3.82
C LEU A 75 9.11 -14.18 -2.81
N ASP A 76 8.64 -13.77 -1.63
CA ASP A 76 8.11 -14.65 -0.61
C ASP A 76 6.59 -14.46 -0.49
N LYS A 77 5.84 -15.41 -1.05
CA LYS A 77 4.37 -15.43 -0.98
C LYS A 77 3.84 -15.85 0.39
N ALA A 78 4.70 -16.41 1.27
CA ALA A 78 4.31 -16.80 2.61
C ALA A 78 4.30 -15.60 3.58
N THR A 79 5.15 -14.61 3.34
CA THR A 79 5.21 -13.40 4.18
C THR A 79 4.11 -12.41 3.80
N ALA A 80 3.17 -12.20 4.72
CA ALA A 80 2.12 -11.20 4.56
C ALA A 80 2.69 -9.76 4.69
N PRO A 81 2.24 -8.80 3.85
CA PRO A 81 2.60 -7.40 4.01
C PRO A 81 2.12 -6.85 5.36
N THR A 82 2.91 -5.97 5.96
CA THR A 82 2.61 -5.34 7.25
C THR A 82 1.91 -4.00 7.04
N CYS A 83 0.95 -3.69 7.90
CA CYS A 83 0.25 -2.41 7.90
C CYS A 83 0.54 -1.63 9.19
N PHE A 84 0.91 -0.36 9.05
CA PHE A 84 1.16 0.57 10.13
C PHE A 84 0.25 1.78 10.03
N ILE A 85 -0.16 2.32 11.18
CA ILE A 85 -0.96 3.55 11.24
C ILE A 85 -0.09 4.60 11.91
N GLU A 86 0.19 5.66 11.18
CA GLU A 86 0.95 6.83 11.62
C GLU A 86 0.01 8.03 11.70
N LYS A 87 0.28 8.95 12.64
CA LYS A 87 -0.49 10.20 12.73
C LYS A 87 -0.03 11.15 11.63
N ASP A 88 -0.98 11.77 10.93
CA ASP A 88 -0.66 12.86 9.99
C ASP A 88 -0.37 14.09 10.85
N GLY A 89 0.91 14.44 11.04
CA GLY A 89 1.34 15.50 11.98
C GLY A 89 0.75 16.90 11.74
N ARG A 90 -0.08 17.05 10.71
CA ARG A 90 -0.83 18.26 10.38
C ARG A 90 -2.19 18.35 11.05
N SER A 91 -2.88 17.24 11.32
CA SER A 91 -4.26 17.25 11.81
C SER A 91 -4.64 15.93 12.47
N ASP A 92 -5.23 15.98 13.67
CA ASP A 92 -5.68 14.80 14.42
C ASP A 92 -6.90 14.10 13.77
N GLU A 93 -7.56 14.73 12.80
CA GLU A 93 -8.70 14.18 12.07
C GLU A 93 -8.31 13.10 11.05
N THR A 94 -7.04 13.09 10.61
CA THR A 94 -6.55 12.18 9.57
C THR A 94 -5.31 11.42 10.02
N CYS A 95 -5.23 10.16 9.64
CA CYS A 95 -4.06 9.30 9.85
C CYS A 95 -3.54 8.80 8.51
N ILE A 96 -2.28 8.38 8.49
CA ILE A 96 -1.65 7.75 7.35
C ILE A 96 -1.54 6.26 7.64
N ILE A 97 -2.14 5.43 6.77
CA ILE A 97 -1.91 3.99 6.79
C ILE A 97 -0.82 3.64 5.80
N ARG A 98 0.27 3.06 6.29
CA ARG A 98 1.43 2.60 5.50
C ARG A 98 1.38 1.09 5.36
N PHE A 99 1.53 0.61 4.14
CA PHE A 99 1.66 -0.81 3.82
C PHE A 99 3.09 -1.05 3.37
N GLN A 100 3.78 -1.88 4.12
CA GLN A 100 5.13 -2.32 3.79
C GLN A 100 5.07 -3.73 3.23
N ALA A 101 5.63 -3.89 2.05
CA ALA A 101 5.80 -5.18 1.42
C ALA A 101 7.29 -5.49 1.31
N GLY A 102 7.63 -6.76 1.18
CA GLY A 102 8.99 -7.17 0.86
C GLY A 102 9.41 -6.74 -0.56
N PRO A 103 10.71 -6.83 -0.89
CA PRO A 103 11.21 -6.67 -2.25
C PRO A 103 10.43 -7.56 -3.23
N PRO A 104 10.09 -7.09 -4.45
CA PRO A 104 10.55 -5.87 -5.14
C PRO A 104 9.62 -4.66 -4.98
N TYR A 105 8.67 -4.67 -4.03
CA TYR A 105 7.68 -3.61 -3.92
C TYR A 105 8.12 -2.46 -3.02
N GLU A 106 7.78 -1.24 -3.40
CA GLU A 106 7.91 -0.07 -2.54
C GLU A 106 6.75 0.02 -1.55
N ASP A 107 7.04 0.62 -0.39
CA ASP A 107 6.03 0.97 0.60
C ASP A 107 5.02 1.95 0.02
N ILE A 108 3.74 1.73 0.31
CA ILE A 108 2.66 2.64 -0.08
C ILE A 108 1.97 3.19 1.15
N ALA A 109 1.51 4.42 1.06
CA ALA A 109 0.81 5.07 2.16
C ALA A 109 -0.46 5.77 1.68
N PHE A 110 -1.52 5.70 2.46
CA PHE A 110 -2.79 6.36 2.17
C PHE A 110 -3.23 7.20 3.35
N ARG A 111 -3.82 8.37 3.07
CA ARG A 111 -4.47 9.18 4.09
C ARG A 111 -5.89 8.67 4.32
N ILE A 112 -6.22 8.38 5.56
CA ILE A 112 -7.53 7.91 6.02
C ILE A 112 -8.03 8.77 7.18
N VAL A 113 -9.34 8.75 7.42
CA VAL A 113 -9.93 9.40 8.61
C VAL A 113 -9.48 8.67 9.88
N ASN A 114 -9.08 9.43 10.89
CA ASN A 114 -8.70 8.92 12.20
C ASN A 114 -9.94 8.65 13.06
N LYS A 115 -10.55 7.47 12.88
CA LYS A 115 -11.67 6.97 13.70
C LYS A 115 -11.38 5.54 14.15
N GLU A 116 -11.99 5.12 15.26
CA GLU A 116 -11.85 3.75 15.78
C GLU A 116 -12.40 2.74 14.76
N TRP A 117 -11.62 1.71 14.45
CA TRP A 117 -12.03 0.66 13.52
C TRP A 117 -12.86 -0.41 14.24
N ASP A 118 -13.91 -0.86 13.59
CA ASP A 118 -14.66 -2.03 14.01
C ASP A 118 -13.92 -3.30 13.55
N ARG A 119 -13.37 -4.05 14.51
CA ARG A 119 -12.64 -5.31 14.25
C ARG A 119 -13.57 -6.53 14.13
N SER A 120 -14.89 -6.33 14.20
CA SER A 120 -15.86 -7.42 14.12
C SER A 120 -15.96 -7.96 12.69
N ARG A 121 -15.71 -9.26 12.51
CA ARG A 121 -15.93 -9.95 11.22
C ARG A 121 -17.38 -9.84 10.73
N LYS A 122 -18.35 -9.76 11.65
CA LYS A 122 -19.78 -9.57 11.32
C LYS A 122 -20.04 -8.24 10.63
N ASN A 123 -19.23 -7.22 10.95
CA ASN A 123 -19.36 -5.87 10.41
C ASN A 123 -18.47 -5.65 9.18
N GLY A 124 -17.99 -6.73 8.56
CA GLY A 124 -17.22 -6.69 7.32
C GLY A 124 -15.74 -6.42 7.51
N PHE A 125 -15.19 -6.57 8.73
CA PHE A 125 -13.75 -6.52 8.93
C PHE A 125 -13.07 -7.73 8.28
N GLN A 126 -12.12 -7.44 7.40
CA GLN A 126 -11.30 -8.44 6.73
C GLN A 126 -9.86 -7.95 6.66
N HIS A 127 -8.94 -8.80 7.11
CA HIS A 127 -7.51 -8.59 6.95
C HIS A 127 -6.89 -9.92 6.55
N THR A 128 -6.76 -10.15 5.24
CA THR A 128 -6.31 -11.42 4.67
C THR A 128 -5.38 -11.15 3.50
N PHE A 129 -4.27 -11.88 3.45
CA PHE A 129 -3.37 -11.91 2.30
C PHE A 129 -3.51 -13.28 1.64
N ASP A 130 -4.02 -13.32 0.42
CA ASP A 130 -4.20 -14.56 -0.34
C ASP A 130 -3.89 -14.31 -1.82
N GLY A 131 -3.22 -15.28 -2.47
CA GLY A 131 -2.91 -15.21 -3.90
C GLY A 131 -2.11 -13.98 -4.34
N GLY A 132 -1.31 -13.38 -3.44
CA GLY A 132 -0.59 -12.14 -3.72
C GLY A 132 -1.47 -10.89 -3.66
N ILE A 133 -2.66 -10.95 -3.06
CA ILE A 133 -3.56 -9.82 -2.87
C ILE A 133 -3.79 -9.60 -1.38
N LEU A 134 -3.52 -8.39 -0.92
CA LEU A 134 -3.87 -7.95 0.42
C LEU A 134 -5.26 -7.33 0.42
N HIS A 135 -6.18 -7.98 1.12
CA HIS A 135 -7.50 -7.45 1.41
C HIS A 135 -7.49 -6.85 2.82
N LEU A 136 -7.63 -5.54 2.90
CA LEU A 136 -7.88 -4.84 4.15
C LEU A 136 -9.20 -4.08 4.05
N TYR A 137 -10.25 -4.62 4.66
CA TYR A 137 -11.56 -4.01 4.76
C TYR A 137 -11.84 -3.70 6.22
N PHE A 138 -12.22 -2.46 6.50
CA PHE A 138 -12.69 -2.08 7.82
C PHE A 138 -13.75 -0.99 7.70
N ASN A 139 -14.68 -1.05 8.63
CA ASN A 139 -15.64 0.02 8.86
C ASN A 139 -15.29 0.71 10.18
N PHE A 140 -15.68 1.97 10.30
CA PHE A 140 -15.58 2.71 11.53
C PHE A 140 -16.68 2.30 12.50
N LYS A 141 -16.33 2.28 13.79
CA LYS A 141 -17.27 2.00 14.85
C LYS A 141 -18.32 3.11 14.91
N ARG A 142 -19.59 2.70 14.92
CA ARG A 142 -20.71 3.62 15.11
C ARG A 142 -20.91 3.90 16.59
N ASN A 143 -20.63 5.13 17.00
CA ASN A 143 -20.96 5.57 18.35
C ASN A 143 -22.45 5.93 18.41
N ARG A 144 -23.27 5.00 18.92
CA ARG A 144 -24.64 5.32 19.29
C ARG A 144 -24.64 6.07 20.62
N TYR A 145 -25.03 7.33 20.57
CA TYR A 145 -25.34 8.08 21.77
C TYR A 145 -26.53 7.41 22.48
N ARG A 146 -26.33 6.99 23.73
CA ARG A 146 -27.38 6.54 24.65
C ARG A 146 -27.60 7.67 25.67
N ARG A 147 -28.86 8.07 25.83
CA ARG A 147 -29.31 9.09 26.77
C ARG A 147 -29.71 8.45 28.09
#